data_AF-A0A7H1MCB7-F1
#
_entry.id   AF-A0A7H1MCB7-F1
#
_cell.length_a   1.000
_cell.length_b   1.000
_cell.length_c   1.000
_cell.angle_alpha   90.00
_cell.angle_beta   90.00
_cell.angle_gamma   90.00
#
_symmetry.space_group_name_H-M   'P 1'
#
loop_
_entity.id
_entity.type
_entity.pdbx_description
1 polymer ?
#
loop_
_entity_poly.entity_id
_entity_poly.type
_entity_poly.pdbx_seq_one_letter_code
_entity_poly.pdbx_strand_id
1 'polypeptide(L)'
;MQKKPPALLAAALAACTAPPFETAPAIGGGRDAHSCITSAGQSWSVLKQQCIQPFDNPDIQFADPDNGTLAVYVLLSDDKSRAEVSASGVPEHTVLENVKGGYASRNGKIRLLRGKGGWKLTK
;
A
#
# COMPACT_ATOMS: atom_id res chain seq x y z
N MET A 1 -29.61 0.52 -76.64
CA MET A 1 -30.94 0.73 -76.00
C MET A 1 -30.74 0.92 -74.51
N GLN A 2 -31.16 2.09 -74.01
CA GLN A 2 -31.14 2.51 -72.60
C GLN A 2 -32.23 1.78 -71.80
N LYS A 3 -31.94 1.26 -70.59
CA LYS A 3 -32.91 1.15 -69.48
C LYS A 3 -32.21 1.35 -68.11
N LYS A 4 -32.86 2.18 -67.28
CA LYS A 4 -32.43 2.84 -66.02
C LYS A 4 -32.30 1.90 -64.79
N PRO A 5 -31.61 2.34 -63.71
CA PRO A 5 -31.42 1.63 -62.43
C PRO A 5 -32.60 1.86 -61.46
N PRO A 6 -32.81 1.05 -60.41
CA PRO A 6 -32.26 1.30 -59.05
C PRO A 6 -31.98 -0.05 -58.32
N ALA A 7 -31.52 -0.20 -57.07
CA ALA A 7 -31.67 0.59 -55.86
C ALA A 7 -30.56 0.22 -54.86
N LEU A 8 -30.24 1.18 -54.00
CA LEU A 8 -29.44 1.03 -52.80
C LEU A 8 -30.00 -0.05 -51.85
N LEU A 9 -29.09 -0.85 -51.27
CA LEU A 9 -29.25 -1.37 -49.92
C LEU A 9 -27.93 -1.13 -49.18
N ALA A 10 -27.80 0.07 -48.62
CA ALA A 10 -26.85 0.31 -47.53
C ALA A 10 -27.43 -0.34 -46.28
N ALA A 11 -26.83 -1.43 -45.81
CA ALA A 11 -27.14 -2.00 -44.51
C ALA A 11 -26.64 -1.04 -43.43
N ALA A 12 -27.55 -0.24 -42.87
CA ALA A 12 -27.27 0.59 -41.71
C ALA A 12 -27.13 -0.32 -40.47
N LEU A 13 -25.90 -0.68 -40.12
CA LEU A 13 -25.57 -1.13 -38.78
C LEU A 13 -25.80 0.05 -37.84
N ALA A 14 -26.96 0.07 -37.16
CA ALA A 14 -27.20 0.98 -36.06
C ALA A 14 -26.24 0.61 -34.93
N ALA A 15 -25.06 1.23 -34.92
CA ALA A 15 -24.18 1.22 -33.77
C ALA A 15 -24.90 2.00 -32.66
N CYS A 16 -25.22 1.32 -31.56
CA CYS A 16 -25.67 1.98 -30.34
C CYS A 16 -24.51 2.84 -29.84
N THR A 17 -24.48 4.11 -30.21
CA THR A 17 -23.58 5.09 -29.60
C THR A 17 -24.12 5.39 -28.20
N ALA A 18 -23.79 4.53 -27.24
CA ALA A 18 -23.95 4.89 -25.84
C ALA A 18 -23.05 6.12 -25.58
N PRO A 19 -23.56 7.19 -24.95
CA PRO A 19 -22.68 8.26 -24.50
C PRO A 19 -21.61 7.64 -23.58
N PRO A 20 -20.36 8.10 -23.61
CA PRO A 20 -19.39 7.70 -22.61
C PRO A 20 -20.00 8.04 -21.25
N PHE A 21 -20.35 7.02 -20.47
CA PHE A 21 -20.63 7.21 -19.06
C PHE A 21 -19.35 7.81 -18.49
N GLU A 22 -19.40 9.10 -18.15
CA GLU A 22 -18.36 9.72 -17.34
C GLU A 22 -18.29 8.91 -16.06
N THR A 23 -17.28 8.07 -15.94
CA THR A 23 -16.98 7.35 -14.71
C THR A 23 -16.72 8.41 -13.67
N ALA A 24 -17.69 8.64 -12.77
CA ALA A 24 -17.48 9.44 -11.58
C ALA A 24 -16.16 8.98 -10.92
N PRO A 25 -15.31 9.89 -10.44
CA PRO A 25 -14.07 9.51 -9.77
C PRO A 25 -14.41 8.50 -8.67
N ALA A 26 -13.78 7.32 -8.70
CA ALA A 26 -14.00 6.32 -7.67
C ALA A 26 -13.65 6.94 -6.30
N ILE A 27 -14.66 7.12 -5.45
CA ILE A 27 -14.47 7.61 -4.07
C ILE A 27 -13.61 6.56 -3.34
N GLY A 28 -12.45 6.97 -2.83
CA GLY A 28 -11.49 6.06 -2.20
C GLY A 28 -10.64 5.24 -3.18
N GLY A 29 -10.56 5.63 -4.45
CA GLY A 29 -9.68 5.01 -5.45
C GLY A 29 -8.26 5.61 -5.54
N GLY A 30 -7.93 6.52 -4.63
CA GLY A 30 -6.62 7.17 -4.58
C GLY A 30 -5.51 6.14 -4.40
N ARG A 31 -4.51 6.22 -5.26
CA ARG A 31 -3.35 5.32 -5.25
C ARG A 31 -2.06 6.10 -5.09
N ASP A 32 -1.15 5.59 -4.28
CA ASP A 32 0.21 6.13 -4.18
C ASP A 32 1.08 5.75 -5.40
N ALA A 33 2.37 6.12 -5.38
CA ALA A 33 3.32 5.81 -6.45
C ALA A 33 3.53 4.30 -6.67
N HIS A 34 3.20 3.47 -5.67
CA HIS A 34 3.25 2.02 -5.70
C HIS A 34 1.89 1.38 -6.03
N SER A 35 0.90 2.19 -6.38
CA SER A 35 -0.48 1.78 -6.63
C SER A 35 -1.25 1.26 -5.41
N CYS A 36 -0.79 1.56 -4.19
CA CYS A 36 -1.46 1.17 -2.96
C CYS A 36 -2.65 2.07 -2.68
N ILE A 37 -3.77 1.46 -2.27
CA ILE A 37 -5.03 2.16 -1.96
C ILE A 37 -4.94 2.74 -0.55
N THR A 38 -4.50 3.99 -0.43
CA THR A 38 -4.22 4.63 0.86
C THR A 38 -5.46 4.80 1.73
N SER A 39 -6.64 5.01 1.13
CA SER A 39 -7.91 5.07 1.84
C SER A 39 -8.35 3.72 2.43
N ALA A 40 -7.80 2.61 1.94
CA ALA A 40 -7.96 1.29 2.55
C ALA A 40 -6.90 1.03 3.63
N GLY A 41 -6.04 2.00 3.94
CA GLY A 41 -4.93 1.82 4.87
C GLY A 41 -3.79 0.95 4.30
N GLN A 42 -3.68 0.84 2.98
CA GLN A 42 -2.57 0.15 2.35
C GLN A 42 -1.31 1.03 2.32
N SER A 43 -0.15 0.39 2.49
CA SER A 43 1.17 0.98 2.26
C SER A 43 2.07 -0.04 1.57
N TRP A 44 3.01 0.44 0.76
CA TRP A 44 3.98 -0.42 0.10
C TRP A 44 4.97 -1.03 1.12
N SER A 45 5.06 -2.36 1.12
CA SER A 45 6.08 -3.07 1.90
C SER A 45 7.33 -3.30 1.08
N VAL A 46 8.47 -2.84 1.60
CA VAL A 46 9.80 -3.14 1.03
C VAL A 46 10.13 -4.62 1.17
N LEU A 47 9.72 -5.27 2.27
CA LEU A 47 10.04 -6.68 2.49
C LEU A 47 9.20 -7.62 1.62
N LYS A 48 7.92 -7.31 1.40
CA LYS A 48 7.01 -8.15 0.60
C LYS A 48 6.90 -7.73 -0.85
N GLN A 49 7.40 -6.55 -1.22
CA GLN A 49 7.30 -6.00 -2.57
C GLN A 49 5.85 -5.96 -3.09
N GLN A 50 4.92 -5.58 -2.19
CA GLN A 50 3.51 -5.45 -2.49
C GLN A 50 2.85 -4.47 -1.50
N CYS A 51 1.66 -4.00 -1.86
CA CYS A 51 0.81 -3.24 -0.96
C CYS A 51 0.25 -4.15 0.14
N ILE A 52 0.46 -3.76 1.39
CA ILE A 52 -0.05 -4.47 2.57
C ILE A 52 -0.87 -3.51 3.44
N GLN A 53 -1.69 -4.05 4.32
CA GLN A 53 -2.22 -3.31 5.47
C GLN A 53 -1.36 -3.70 6.69
N PRO A 54 -0.49 -2.81 7.21
CA PRO A 54 0.42 -3.16 8.31
C PRO A 54 -0.28 -3.69 9.57
N PHE A 55 -1.56 -3.35 9.75
CA PHE A 55 -2.38 -3.75 10.90
C PHE A 55 -3.11 -5.09 10.76
N ASP A 56 -3.14 -5.71 9.57
CA ASP A 56 -3.94 -6.91 9.33
C ASP A 56 -3.29 -8.18 9.91
N ASN A 57 -1.97 -8.36 9.71
CA ASN A 57 -1.23 -9.49 10.28
C ASN A 57 0.24 -9.14 10.57
N PRO A 58 0.52 -8.28 11.57
CA PRO A 58 1.88 -7.90 11.96
C PRO A 58 2.59 -9.05 12.71
N ASP A 59 3.92 -9.17 12.54
CA ASP A 59 4.74 -10.08 13.35
C ASP A 59 4.91 -9.57 14.79
N ILE A 60 4.96 -8.25 14.96
CA ILE A 60 5.05 -7.57 16.26
C ILE A 60 4.11 -6.38 16.25
N GLN A 61 3.32 -6.24 17.33
CA GLN A 61 2.45 -5.10 17.58
C GLN A 61 2.58 -4.63 19.03
N PHE A 62 2.65 -3.32 19.23
CA PHE A 62 2.62 -2.68 20.56
C PHE A 62 2.14 -1.23 20.44
N ALA A 63 1.83 -0.59 21.57
CA ALA A 63 1.41 0.81 21.59
C ALA A 63 2.54 1.75 21.17
N ASP A 64 2.20 2.82 20.45
CA ASP A 64 3.18 3.86 20.09
C ASP A 64 3.64 4.60 21.36
N PRO A 65 4.96 4.73 21.61
CA PRO A 65 5.48 5.37 22.82
C PRO A 65 5.12 6.85 22.93
N ASP A 66 4.88 7.52 21.79
CA ASP A 66 4.58 8.95 21.76
C ASP A 66 3.07 9.23 21.71
N ASN A 67 2.26 8.20 21.40
CA ASN A 67 0.81 8.30 21.37
C ASN A 67 0.13 6.96 21.69
N GLY A 68 -0.41 6.83 22.90
CA GLY A 68 -1.07 5.61 23.36
C GLY A 68 -2.36 5.21 22.62
N THR A 69 -2.89 6.04 21.71
CA THR A 69 -4.02 5.66 20.84
C THR A 69 -3.58 5.04 19.52
N LEU A 70 -2.28 5.10 19.19
CA LEU A 70 -1.71 4.53 17.99
C LEU A 70 -0.94 3.25 18.33
N ALA A 71 -0.78 2.39 17.32
CA ALA A 71 0.04 1.19 17.41
C ALA A 71 1.24 1.28 16.49
N VAL A 72 2.31 0.61 16.90
CA VAL A 72 3.46 0.27 16.06
C VAL A 72 3.21 -1.12 15.50
N TYR A 73 3.32 -1.25 14.18
CA TYR A 73 3.25 -2.53 13.48
C TYR A 73 4.62 -2.84 12.87
N VAL A 74 5.08 -4.07 13.04
CA VAL A 74 6.37 -4.52 12.50
C VAL A 74 6.17 -5.80 11.71
N LEU A 75 6.72 -5.80 10.51
CA LEU A 75 6.85 -6.98 9.67
C LEU A 75 8.32 -7.41 9.63
N LEU A 76 8.58 -8.69 9.87
CA LEU A 76 9.92 -9.27 9.81
C LEU A 76 10.16 -9.90 8.44
N SER A 77 11.42 -9.90 8.00
CA SER A 77 11.83 -10.77 6.90
C SER A 77 11.78 -12.23 7.36
N ASP A 78 11.70 -13.17 6.41
CA ASP A 78 11.56 -14.60 6.71
C ASP A 78 12.73 -15.14 7.56
N ASP A 79 13.94 -14.63 7.33
CA ASP A 79 15.15 -14.92 8.10
C ASP A 79 15.31 -14.07 9.37
N LYS A 80 14.38 -13.14 9.61
CA LYS A 80 14.37 -12.16 10.72
C LYS A 80 15.62 -11.28 10.77
N SER A 81 16.34 -11.14 9.66
CA SER A 81 17.48 -10.22 9.56
C SER A 81 17.04 -8.76 9.44
N ARG A 82 15.81 -8.51 8.99
CA ARG A 82 15.26 -7.17 8.79
C ARG A 82 13.87 -7.03 9.40
N ALA A 83 13.53 -5.81 9.79
CA ALA A 83 12.23 -5.44 10.34
C ALA A 83 11.73 -4.16 9.66
N GLU A 84 10.63 -4.24 8.94
CA GLU A 84 9.93 -3.09 8.39
C GLU A 84 8.95 -2.54 9.42
N VAL A 85 9.06 -1.24 9.73
CA VAL A 85 8.30 -0.59 10.81
C VAL A 85 7.29 0.38 10.24
N SER A 86 6.03 0.23 10.63
CA SER A 86 4.94 1.17 10.38
C SER A 86 4.50 1.79 11.70
N ALA A 87 4.83 3.05 11.91
CA ALA A 87 4.49 3.81 13.12
C ALA A 87 4.40 5.31 12.82
N SER A 88 3.71 6.06 13.67
CA SER A 88 3.69 7.53 13.55
C SER A 88 5.10 8.11 13.74
N GLY A 89 5.47 9.15 13.00
CA GLY A 89 6.80 9.78 13.09
C GLY A 89 7.98 8.92 12.60
N VAL A 90 7.71 7.72 12.06
CA VAL A 90 8.69 6.91 11.34
C VAL A 90 8.50 7.16 9.84
N PRO A 91 9.56 7.47 9.07
CA PRO A 91 9.44 7.58 7.62
C PRO A 91 8.83 6.32 6.99
N GLU A 92 7.98 6.48 5.98
CA GLU A 92 7.44 5.34 5.25
C GLU A 92 8.56 4.45 4.70
N HIS A 93 8.28 3.16 4.55
CA HIS A 93 9.23 2.17 4.03
C HIS A 93 10.51 2.01 4.88
N THR A 94 10.45 2.36 6.17
CA THR A 94 11.60 2.20 7.09
C THR A 94 11.86 0.73 7.35
N VAL A 95 13.00 0.23 6.84
CA VAL A 95 13.54 -1.09 7.14
C VAL A 95 14.73 -0.96 8.08
N LEU A 96 14.66 -1.67 9.20
CA LEU A 96 15.69 -1.77 10.22
C LEU A 96 16.47 -3.08 10.05
N GLU A 97 17.76 -3.05 10.34
CA GLU A 97 18.65 -4.21 10.30
C GLU A 97 18.76 -4.84 11.69
N ASN A 98 18.93 -6.17 11.75
CA ASN A 98 19.14 -6.88 13.00
C ASN A 98 20.39 -6.38 13.71
N VAL A 99 20.25 -6.14 15.01
CA VAL A 99 21.34 -5.78 15.91
C VAL A 99 21.18 -6.54 17.22
N LYS A 100 22.23 -6.54 18.06
CA LYS A 100 22.13 -7.12 19.40
C LYS A 100 20.95 -6.48 20.17
N GLY A 101 19.96 -7.31 20.51
CA GLY A 101 18.79 -6.91 21.29
C GLY A 101 17.61 -6.36 20.48
N GLY A 102 17.64 -6.38 19.14
CA GLY A 102 16.51 -5.96 18.31
C GLY A 102 16.92 -5.55 16.90
N TYR A 103 16.44 -4.39 16.45
CA TYR A 103 16.68 -3.85 15.12
C TYR A 103 17.00 -2.35 15.18
N ALA A 104 17.78 -1.85 14.23
CA ALA A 104 18.11 -0.43 14.13
C ALA A 104 18.23 0.04 12.68
N SER A 105 17.93 1.32 12.44
CA SER A 105 18.23 1.98 11.18
C SER A 105 19.74 2.10 11.00
N ARG A 106 20.22 2.23 9.75
CA ARG A 106 21.67 2.35 9.47
C ARG A 106 22.34 3.50 10.21
N ASN A 107 21.62 4.61 10.40
CA ASN A 107 22.11 5.78 11.14
C ASN A 107 21.88 5.69 12.66
N GLY A 108 21.28 4.59 13.15
CA GLY A 108 21.02 4.34 14.56
C GLY A 108 19.92 5.21 15.21
N LYS A 109 19.28 6.12 14.46
CA LYS A 109 18.27 7.05 15.00
C LYS A 109 16.97 6.33 15.37
N ILE A 110 16.55 5.37 14.55
CA ILE A 110 15.35 4.58 14.80
C ILE A 110 15.78 3.21 15.32
N ARG A 111 15.25 2.81 16.47
CA ARG A 111 15.60 1.54 17.13
C ARG A 111 14.35 0.84 17.65
N LEU A 112 14.23 -0.43 17.30
CA LEU A 112 13.23 -1.36 17.84
C LEU A 112 13.94 -2.37 18.73
N LEU A 113 13.87 -2.22 20.04
CA LEU A 113 14.61 -3.05 20.99
C LEU A 113 13.67 -3.87 21.87
N ARG A 114 14.08 -5.11 22.16
CA ARG A 114 13.36 -6.00 23.07
C ARG A 114 13.91 -5.85 24.49
N GLY A 115 13.13 -5.23 25.36
CA GLY A 115 13.43 -5.08 26.79
C GLY A 115 12.67 -6.07 27.67
N LYS A 116 12.85 -5.96 29.00
CA LYS A 116 12.11 -6.78 29.99
C LYS A 116 10.59 -6.59 29.92
N GLY A 117 10.13 -5.39 29.55
CA GLY A 117 8.71 -5.03 29.42
C GLY A 117 8.14 -5.24 28.01
N GLY A 118 8.85 -5.91 27.11
CA GLY A 118 8.44 -6.11 25.72
C GLY A 118 9.20 -5.23 24.73
N TRP A 119 8.62 -5.04 23.56
CA TRP A 119 9.20 -4.25 22.47
C TRP A 119 9.06 -2.76 22.75
N LYS A 120 10.10 -1.99 22.40
CA LYS A 120 10.11 -0.53 22.47
C LYS A 120 10.68 0.05 21.18
N LEU A 121 9.97 1.04 20.64
CA LEU A 121 10.45 1.88 19.55
C LEU A 121 11.10 3.16 20.12
N THR A 122 12.17 3.62 19.51
CA THR A 122 12.77 4.94 19.74
C THR A 122 13.02 5.55 18.37
N LYS A 123 12.63 6.81 18.18
CA LYS A 123 12.61 7.53 16.90
C LYS A 123 12.90 9.00 17.14
#